data_AF-K9RHH1-F1
#
_entry.id   AF-K9RHH1-F1
#
_cell.length_a   1.000
_cell.length_b   1.000
_cell.length_c   1.000
_cell.angle_alpha   90.00
_cell.angle_beta   90.00
_cell.angle_gamma   90.00
#
_symmetry.space_group_name_H-M   'P 1'
#
loop_
_entity.id
_entity.type
_entity.pdbx_description
1 polymer ?
#
loop_
_entity_poly.entity_id
_entity_poly.type
_entity_poly.pdbx_seq_one_letter_code
_entity_poly.pdbx_strand_id
1 'polypeptide(L)'
;MLPICYQFRDESLLQMRNNSTIAVGIHFLSVLTGTVVGTWVAIPPTQERREISSIQPILVGVGIGEIIGLILALIVIWKSNKNESSV
;
A
#
# COMPACT_ATOMS: atom_id res chain seq x y z
N MET A 1 2.04 -12.36 38.04
CA MET A 1 1.29 -11.30 37.33
C MET A 1 2.12 -10.56 36.28
N LEU A 2 3.41 -10.25 36.51
CA LEU A 2 4.28 -9.62 35.49
C LEU A 2 4.51 -10.40 34.15
N PRO A 3 4.70 -11.73 34.12
CA PRO A 3 5.08 -12.40 32.87
C PRO A 3 3.98 -12.40 31.81
N ILE A 4 2.71 -12.41 32.24
CA ILE A 4 1.54 -12.37 31.36
C ILE A 4 1.46 -11.02 30.65
N CYS A 5 1.72 -9.91 31.35
CA CYS A 5 1.76 -8.58 30.76
C CYS A 5 2.90 -8.42 29.73
N TYR A 6 4.06 -9.03 30.00
CA TYR A 6 5.17 -9.03 29.04
C TYR A 6 4.84 -9.83 27.78
N GLN A 7 4.20 -10.99 27.94
CA GLN A 7 3.77 -11.81 26.80
C GLN A 7 2.75 -11.07 25.92
N PHE A 8 1.70 -10.48 26.51
CA PHE A 8 0.73 -9.69 25.75
C PHE A 8 1.35 -8.49 25.04
N ARG A 9 2.31 -7.81 25.68
CA ARG A 9 3.03 -6.69 25.06
C ARG A 9 3.84 -7.16 23.87
N ASP A 10 4.59 -8.24 24.01
CA ASP A 10 5.48 -8.72 22.95
C ASP A 10 4.68 -9.28 21.76
N GLU A 11 3.53 -9.94 22.00
CA GLU A 11 2.57 -10.35 20.96
C GLU A 11 1.95 -9.14 20.24
N SER A 12 1.51 -8.13 20.99
CA SER A 12 0.95 -6.90 20.43
C SER A 12 1.97 -6.14 19.57
N LEU A 13 3.23 -6.05 20.03
CA LEU A 13 4.31 -5.40 19.29
C LEU A 13 4.69 -6.17 18.03
N LEU A 14 4.69 -7.50 18.10
CA LEU A 14 4.95 -8.37 16.95
C LEU A 14 3.87 -8.21 15.88
N GLN A 15 2.61 -8.22 16.29
CA GLN A 15 1.45 -8.03 15.43
C GLN A 15 1.44 -6.63 14.79
N MET A 16 1.73 -5.60 15.58
CA MET A 16 1.86 -4.22 15.09
C MET A 16 2.98 -4.08 14.06
N ARG A 17 4.15 -4.72 14.28
CA ARG A 17 5.26 -4.75 13.32
C ARG A 17 4.86 -5.44 12.01
N ASN A 18 4.19 -6.58 12.09
CA ASN A 18 3.77 -7.33 10.91
C ASN A 18 2.74 -6.52 10.10
N ASN A 19 1.72 -5.95 10.77
CA ASN A 19 0.71 -5.12 10.12
C ASN A 19 1.32 -3.86 9.48
N SER A 20 2.28 -3.22 10.17
CA SER A 20 3.00 -2.06 9.63
C SER A 20 3.82 -2.44 8.38
N THR A 21 4.52 -3.56 8.42
CA THR A 21 5.32 -4.04 7.28
C THR A 21 4.44 -4.34 6.07
N ILE A 22 3.30 -4.99 6.29
CA ILE A 22 2.31 -5.29 5.24
C ILE A 22 1.73 -3.98 4.66
N ALA A 23 1.39 -3.02 5.52
CA ALA A 23 0.87 -1.72 5.08
C ALA A 23 1.87 -0.97 4.19
N VAL A 24 3.13 -0.90 4.61
CA VAL A 24 4.21 -0.28 3.82
C VAL A 24 4.42 -1.01 2.50
N GLY A 25 4.39 -2.35 2.51
CA GLY A 25 4.52 -3.16 1.29
C GLY A 25 3.41 -2.90 0.29
N ILE A 26 2.15 -2.85 0.75
CA ILE A 26 0.99 -2.56 -0.10
C ILE A 26 1.09 -1.14 -0.66
N HIS A 27 1.46 -0.17 0.17
CA HIS A 27 1.63 1.22 -0.24
C HIS A 27 2.71 1.37 -1.30
N PHE A 28 3.87 0.72 -1.12
CA PHE A 28 4.95 0.74 -2.09
C PHE A 28 4.50 0.16 -3.45
N LEU A 29 3.84 -1.00 -3.45
CA LEU A 29 3.34 -1.64 -4.67
C LEU A 29 2.28 -0.80 -5.38
N SER A 30 1.39 -0.18 -4.61
CA SER A 30 0.35 0.73 -5.10
C SER A 30 0.95 1.96 -5.79
N VAL A 31 1.95 2.60 -5.19
CA VAL A 31 2.67 3.73 -5.81
C VAL A 31 3.38 3.29 -7.08
N LEU A 32 4.08 2.16 -7.05
CA LEU A 32 4.84 1.66 -8.19
C LEU A 32 3.92 1.37 -9.39
N THR A 33 2.80 0.68 -9.14
CA THR A 33 1.80 0.39 -10.18
C THR A 33 1.11 1.64 -10.69
N GLY A 34 0.70 2.57 -9.80
CA GLY A 34 0.13 3.86 -10.19
C GLY A 34 1.07 4.72 -11.02
N THR A 35 2.37 4.70 -10.70
CA THR A 35 3.42 5.40 -11.45
C THR A 35 3.62 4.77 -12.83
N VAL A 36 3.69 3.44 -12.92
CA VAL A 36 3.85 2.74 -14.21
C VAL A 36 2.66 2.99 -15.12
N VAL A 37 1.44 2.83 -14.60
CA VAL A 37 0.19 3.08 -15.35
C VAL A 37 0.09 4.56 -15.76
N GLY A 38 0.34 5.49 -14.83
CA GLY A 38 0.34 6.92 -15.11
C GLY A 38 1.37 7.32 -16.17
N THR A 39 2.55 6.69 -16.17
CA THR A 39 3.59 6.90 -17.17
C THR A 39 3.19 6.35 -18.53
N TRP A 40 2.57 5.18 -18.60
CA TRP A 40 2.03 4.62 -19.84
C TRP A 40 0.94 5.49 -20.46
N VAL A 41 0.09 6.10 -19.64
CA VAL A 41 -0.94 7.04 -20.09
C VAL A 41 -0.32 8.36 -20.54
N ALA A 42 0.68 8.87 -19.81
CA ALA A 42 1.36 10.11 -20.12
C ALA A 42 2.24 10.03 -21.38
N ILE A 43 2.87 8.87 -21.60
CA ILE A 43 3.81 8.61 -22.67
C ILE A 43 3.41 7.27 -23.31
N PRO A 44 2.39 7.27 -24.18
CA PRO A 44 2.01 6.06 -24.88
C PRO A 44 3.18 5.58 -25.78
N PRO A 45 3.48 4.27 -25.80
CA PRO A 45 4.65 3.73 -26.49
C PRO A 45 4.61 3.85 -28.03
N THR A 46 3.51 4.36 -28.58
CA THR A 46 3.27 4.50 -30.03
C THR A 46 3.58 5.91 -30.58
N GLN A 47 4.02 6.86 -29.75
CA GLN A 47 4.17 8.26 -30.14
C GLN A 47 5.63 8.61 -30.53
N GLU A 48 5.87 8.86 -31.82
CA GLU A 48 7.21 9.11 -32.39
C GLU A 48 7.84 10.48 -32.03
N ARG A 49 7.08 11.42 -31.46
CA ARG A 49 7.59 12.75 -31.08
C ARG A 49 7.38 13.02 -29.58
N ARG A 50 8.50 13.02 -28.86
CA ARG A 50 8.61 13.31 -27.42
C ARG A 50 8.45 14.81 -27.15
N GLU A 51 7.28 15.22 -26.73
CA GLU A 51 7.12 16.38 -25.86
C GLU A 51 6.25 15.94 -24.68
N ILE A 52 6.83 15.95 -23.48
CA ILE A 52 6.07 15.72 -22.25
C ILE A 52 5.20 16.97 -22.05
N SER A 53 4.01 16.94 -22.62
CA SER A 53 3.08 18.08 -22.59
C SER A 53 2.55 18.34 -21.17
N SER A 54 2.44 17.30 -20.32
CA SER A 54 1.98 17.45 -18.94
C SER A 54 2.37 16.27 -18.04
N ILE A 55 2.74 16.58 -16.80
CA ILE A 55 3.00 15.60 -15.72
C ILE A 55 1.69 15.14 -15.04
N GLN A 56 0.57 15.86 -15.27
CA GLN A 56 -0.74 15.55 -14.69
C GLN A 56 -1.15 14.08 -14.79
N PRO A 57 -1.07 13.38 -15.95
CA PRO A 57 -1.45 11.97 -16.05
C PRO A 57 -0.66 11.04 -15.13
N ILE A 58 0.63 11.33 -14.87
CA ILE A 58 1.44 10.57 -13.91
C ILE A 58 0.92 10.84 -12.49
N LEU A 59 0.69 12.11 -12.14
CA LEU A 59 0.23 12.51 -10.82
C LEU A 59 -1.16 11.94 -10.48
N VAL A 60 -2.08 11.92 -11.46
CA VAL A 60 -3.41 11.30 -11.32
C VAL A 60 -3.28 9.78 -11.16
N GLY A 61 -2.42 9.13 -11.95
CA GLY A 61 -2.16 7.70 -11.83
C GLY A 61 -1.62 7.31 -10.46
N VAL A 62 -0.66 8.08 -9.93
CA VAL A 62 -0.11 7.88 -8.58
C VAL A 62 -1.18 8.13 -7.51
N GLY A 63 -1.95 9.20 -7.62
CA GLY A 63 -3.01 9.53 -6.64
C GLY A 63 -4.11 8.47 -6.56
N ILE A 64 -4.55 7.92 -7.70
CA ILE A 64 -5.52 6.82 -7.72
C ILE A 64 -4.88 5.54 -7.15
N GLY A 65 -3.64 5.26 -7.54
CA GLY A 65 -2.86 4.15 -7.01
C GLY A 65 -2.83 4.16 -5.49
N GLU A 66 -2.42 5.29 -4.89
CA GLU A 66 -2.33 5.53 -3.45
C GLU A 66 -3.66 5.26 -2.73
N ILE A 67 -4.78 5.80 -3.23
CA ILE A 67 -6.10 5.61 -2.63
C ILE A 67 -6.48 4.12 -2.61
N ILE A 68 -6.26 3.41 -3.73
CA ILE A 68 -6.54 1.98 -3.83
C ILE A 68 -5.62 1.19 -2.90
N GLY A 69 -4.34 1.57 -2.81
CA GLY A 69 -3.35 0.97 -1.91
C GLY A 69 -3.75 1.10 -0.44
N LEU A 70 -4.19 2.28 -0.03
CA LEU A 70 -4.69 2.53 1.33
C LEU A 70 -5.92 1.68 1.65
N ILE A 71 -6.89 1.61 0.73
CA ILE A 71 -8.10 0.80 0.91
C ILE A 71 -7.73 -0.68 1.07
N LEU A 72 -6.84 -1.20 0.21
CA LEU A 72 -6.37 -2.59 0.30
C LEU A 72 -5.60 -2.86 1.60
N ALA A 73 -4.73 -1.95 2.02
CA ALA A 73 -3.99 -2.08 3.27
C ALA A 73 -4.95 -2.16 4.48
N LEU A 74 -5.97 -1.30 4.53
CA LEU A 74 -6.98 -1.34 5.58
C LEU A 74 -7.78 -2.64 5.57
N ILE A 75 -8.17 -3.14 4.40
CA ILE A 75 -8.89 -4.42 4.26
C ILE A 75 -8.03 -5.59 4.75
N VAL A 76 -6.75 -5.63 4.38
CA VAL A 76 -5.83 -6.71 4.78
C VAL A 76 -5.58 -6.69 6.28
N ILE A 77 -5.34 -5.51 6.87
CA ILE A 77 -5.19 -5.37 8.33
C ILE A 77 -6.48 -5.79 9.04
N TRP A 78 -7.65 -5.37 8.53
CA TRP A 78 -8.93 -5.73 9.13
C TRP A 78 -9.21 -7.24 9.07
N LYS A 79 -8.88 -7.89 7.93
CA LYS A 79 -8.97 -9.35 7.77
C LYS A 79 -8.02 -10.09 8.70
N SER A 80 -6.78 -9.62 8.86
CA SER A 80 -5.80 -10.21 9.78
C SER A 80 -6.33 -10.20 11.21
N ASN A 81 -6.81 -9.04 11.67
CA ASN A 81 -7.33 -8.87 13.03
C ASN A 81 -8.59 -9.72 13.29
N LYS A 82 -9.46 -9.89 12.28
CA LYS A 82 -10.66 -10.75 12.37
C LYS A 82 -10.30 -12.23 12.49
N ASN A 83 -9.23 -12.68 11.85
CA ASN A 83 -8.78 -14.07 11.93
C ASN A 83 -8.24 -14.42 13.32
N GLU A 84 -7.59 -13.47 13.99
CA GLU A 84 -7.05 -13.65 15.36
C GLU A 84 -8.14 -13.59 16.43
N SER A 85 -9.26 -12.91 16.18
CA SER A 85 -10.40 -12.84 17.12
C SER A 85 -11.34 -14.06 17.07
N SER A 86 -11.13 -14.97 16.12
CA SER A 86 -12.00 -16.14 15.87
C SER A 86 -11.36 -17.47 16.28
N VAL A 87 -10.14 -17.44 16.82
CA VAL A 87 -9.41 -18.58 17.41
C VAL A 87 -9.44 -18.41 18.93
#